data_AF-A0A1F5GQG4-F1
#
_entry.id   AF-A0A1F5GQG4-F1
#
_cell.length_a   1.000
_cell.length_b   1.000
_cell.length_c   1.000
_cell.angle_alpha   90.00
_cell.angle_beta   90.00
_cell.angle_gamma   90.00
#
_symmetry.space_group_name_H-M   'P 1'
#
loop_
_entity.id
_entity.type
_entity.pdbx_description
1 polymer ?
#
loop_
_entity_poly.entity_id
_entity_poly.type
_entity_poly.pdbx_seq_one_letter_code
_entity_poly.pdbx_strand_id
1 'polypeptide(L)'
;MKYFLKDTLDLEIHPQKISFRKLAWGIDFCGYIVLPHYILPRTKTKRRIFKKVLNQEITNQSLQSYLGYFCHASSRKVIEDIKNNCYLNI
;
A
#
# COMPACT_ATOMS: atom_id res chain seq x y z
N MET A 1 10.62 26.21 8.50
CA MET A 1 9.91 25.51 7.41
C MET A 1 9.30 26.48 6.40
N LYS A 2 8.48 27.46 6.82
CA LYS A 2 7.94 28.50 5.90
C LYS A 2 9.03 29.28 5.16
N TYR A 3 10.09 29.71 5.86
CA TYR A 3 11.22 30.42 5.27
C TYR A 3 11.89 29.61 4.14
N PHE A 4 12.29 28.36 4.41
CA PHE A 4 12.92 27.51 3.39
C PHE A 4 12.00 27.23 2.19
N LEU A 5 10.74 26.88 2.44
CA LEU A 5 9.80 26.57 1.36
C LEU A 5 9.51 27.81 0.50
N LYS A 6 9.20 28.95 1.12
CA LYS A 6 8.80 30.16 0.40
C LYS A 6 9.99 30.92 -0.17
N ASP A 7 11.00 31.19 0.66
CA ASP A 7 12.06 32.14 0.31
C ASP A 7 13.23 31.47 -0.41
N THR A 8 13.39 30.15 -0.30
CA THR A 8 14.41 29.39 -1.04
C THR A 8 13.84 28.61 -2.23
N LEU A 9 12.66 28.00 -2.07
CA LEU A 9 12.07 27.12 -3.09
C LEU A 9 10.87 27.72 -3.84
N ASP A 10 10.37 28.89 -3.43
CA ASP A 10 9.13 29.50 -3.94
C ASP A 10 7.91 28.55 -3.92
N LEU A 11 7.77 27.82 -2.81
CA LEU A 11 6.70 26.86 -2.56
C LEU A 11 5.86 27.26 -1.34
N GLU A 12 4.54 27.11 -1.47
CA GLU A 12 3.58 27.27 -0.37
C GLU A 12 2.71 26.02 -0.17
N ILE A 13 2.54 25.60 1.09
CA ILE A 13 1.65 24.49 1.45
C ILE A 13 0.25 25.05 1.71
N HIS A 14 -0.74 24.51 1.01
CA HIS A 14 -2.13 24.91 1.20
C HIS A 14 -2.62 24.63 2.64
N PRO A 15 -3.18 25.63 3.35
CA PRO A 15 -3.50 25.52 4.77
C PRO A 15 -4.52 24.42 5.09
N GLN A 16 -5.48 24.19 4.19
CA GLN A 16 -6.50 23.13 4.36
C GLN A 16 -6.03 21.73 3.95
N LYS A 17 -4.80 21.59 3.41
CA LYS A 17 -4.22 20.28 3.03
C LYS A 17 -3.22 19.76 4.08
N ILE A 18 -3.22 20.37 5.27
CA ILE A 18 -2.40 19.94 6.40
C ILE A 18 -3.29 19.12 7.34
N SER A 19 -2.82 17.96 7.75
CA SER A 19 -3.51 17.07 8.68
C SER A 19 -2.64 16.80 9.90
N PHE A 20 -3.07 17.22 11.08
CA PHE A 20 -2.42 16.85 12.34
C PHE A 20 -3.01 15.54 12.84
N ARG A 21 -2.15 14.51 12.94
CA ARG A 21 -2.55 13.17 13.37
C ARG A 21 -1.40 12.50 14.10
N LYS A 22 -1.72 11.54 14.97
CA LYS A 22 -0.71 10.78 15.73
C LYS A 22 0.09 9.91 14.76
N LEU A 23 1.41 9.87 14.92
CA LEU A 23 2.28 8.99 14.12
C LEU A 23 1.88 7.51 14.24
N ALA A 24 1.36 7.11 15.40
CA ALA A 24 0.85 5.76 15.66
C ALA A 24 -0.33 5.35 14.75
N TRP A 25 -1.01 6.30 14.08
CA TRP A 25 -2.05 5.99 13.10
C TRP A 25 -1.49 5.65 11.72
N GLY A 26 -0.19 5.88 11.50
CA GLY A 26 0.51 5.60 10.28
C GLY A 26 0.38 6.69 9.21
N ILE A 27 1.24 6.58 8.20
CA ILE A 27 1.35 7.50 7.07
C ILE A 27 0.93 6.76 5.81
N ASP A 28 0.00 7.36 5.05
CA ASP A 28 -0.37 6.86 3.74
C ASP A 28 0.74 7.18 2.73
N PHE A 29 1.39 6.16 2.19
CA PHE A 29 2.49 6.34 1.22
C PHE A 29 2.52 5.23 0.17
N CYS A 30 2.50 5.60 -1.12
CA CYS A 30 2.64 4.68 -2.27
C CYS A 30 1.76 3.42 -2.21
N GLY A 31 0.54 3.53 -1.67
CA GLY A 31 -0.38 2.40 -1.54
C GLY A 31 -0.18 1.53 -0.30
N TYR A 32 0.67 1.95 0.64
CA TYR A 32 0.83 1.35 1.96
C TYR A 32 0.37 2.31 3.07
N ILE A 33 0.20 1.74 4.25
CA ILE A 33 0.10 2.46 5.52
C ILE A 33 1.38 2.15 6.28
N VAL A 34 2.28 3.14 6.41
CA VAL A 34 3.56 3.01 7.09
C VAL A 34 3.37 3.36 8.56
N LEU A 35 3.53 2.38 9.44
CA LEU A 35 3.45 2.54 10.89
C LEU A 35 4.86 2.49 11.50
N PRO A 36 5.06 2.95 12.76
CA PRO A 36 6.40 3.02 13.36
C PRO A 36 7.22 1.72 13.35
N HIS A 37 6.56 0.56 13.40
CA HIS A 37 7.23 -0.74 13.50
C HIS A 37 6.86 -1.73 12.39
N TYR A 38 5.92 -1.39 11.51
CA TYR A 38 5.47 -2.28 10.45
C TYR A 38 4.77 -1.51 9.33
N ILE A 39 4.62 -2.15 8.18
CA ILE A 39 3.95 -1.60 7.00
C ILE A 39 2.74 -2.48 6.70
N LEU A 40 1.59 -1.87 6.43
CA LEU A 40 0.39 -2.57 5.99
C LEU A 40 0.05 -2.24 4.53
N PRO A 41 -0.41 -3.20 3.72
CA PRO A 41 -0.97 -2.90 2.41
C PRO A 41 -2.32 -2.18 2.57
N ARG A 42 -2.62 -1.23 1.68
CA ARG A 42 -3.88 -0.49 1.74
C ARG A 42 -5.07 -1.43 1.47
N THR A 43 -6.10 -1.36 2.31
CA THR A 43 -7.27 -2.26 2.27
C THR A 43 -7.96 -2.29 0.91
N LYS A 44 -8.13 -1.13 0.26
CA LYS A 44 -8.76 -1.03 -1.07
C LYS A 44 -7.97 -1.79 -2.14
N THR A 45 -6.64 -1.65 -2.13
CA THR A 45 -5.74 -2.34 -3.06
C THR A 45 -5.76 -3.85 -2.80
N LYS A 46 -5.63 -4.26 -1.54
CA LYS A 46 -5.72 -5.67 -1.13
C LYS A 46 -7.02 -6.31 -1.63
N ARG A 47 -8.17 -5.68 -1.38
CA ARG A 47 -9.49 -6.18 -1.80
C ARG A 47 -9.61 -6.29 -3.32
N ARG A 48 -9.11 -5.30 -4.07
CA ARG A 48 -9.13 -5.33 -5.54
C ARG A 48 -8.29 -6.48 -6.09
N ILE A 49 -7.10 -6.71 -5.52
CA ILE A 49 -6.22 -7.81 -5.94
C ILE A 49 -6.89 -9.17 -5.65
N PHE A 50 -7.42 -9.37 -4.44
CA PHE A 50 -8.13 -10.60 -4.09
C PHE A 50 -9.30 -10.89 -5.03
N LYS A 51 -10.11 -9.87 -5.37
CA LYS A 51 -11.21 -10.05 -6.32
C LYS A 51 -10.72 -10.57 -7.68
N LYS A 52 -9.61 -10.03 -8.19
CA LYS A 52 -9.01 -10.49 -9.45
C LYS A 52 -8.52 -11.94 -9.36
N VAL A 53 -7.85 -12.29 -8.27
CA VAL A 53 -7.35 -13.65 -8.00
C VAL A 53 -8.50 -14.65 -7.97
N LEU A 54 -9.57 -14.34 -7.23
CA LEU A 54 -10.75 -15.22 -7.11
C LEU A 54 -11.52 -15.40 -8.42
N ASN A 55 -11.57 -14.36 -9.26
CA ASN A 55 -12.21 -14.42 -10.57
C ASN A 55 -11.35 -15.17 -11.62
N GLN A 56 -10.14 -15.64 -11.26
CA GLN A 56 -9.17 -16.23 -12.20
C GLN A 56 -8.79 -15.32 -13.38
N GLU A 57 -9.04 -14.00 -13.27
CA GLU A 57 -8.72 -12.98 -14.28
C GLU A 57 -7.26 -12.48 -14.12
N ILE A 58 -6.30 -13.39 -13.86
CA ILE A 58 -4.92 -12.99 -13.58
C ILE A 58 -3.94 -13.73 -14.49
N THR A 59 -2.98 -12.98 -15.03
CA THR A 59 -1.82 -13.55 -15.71
C THR A 59 -0.70 -13.84 -14.70
N ASN A 60 0.22 -14.74 -15.06
CA ASN A 60 1.41 -15.01 -14.23
C ASN A 60 2.22 -13.73 -13.93
N GLN A 61 2.34 -12.80 -14.88
CA GLN A 61 3.03 -11.52 -14.67
C GLN A 61 2.32 -10.65 -13.62
N SER A 62 0.97 -10.62 -13.67
CA SER A 62 0.17 -9.90 -12.69
C SER A 62 0.28 -10.53 -11.30
N LEU A 63 0.28 -11.86 -11.22
CA LEU A 63 0.48 -12.60 -9.98
C LEU A 63 1.82 -12.26 -9.33
N GLN A 64 2.93 -12.33 -10.06
CA GLN A 64 4.25 -12.00 -9.51
C GLN A 64 4.32 -10.53 -9.05
N SER A 65 3.71 -9.62 -9.80
CA SER A 65 3.61 -8.21 -9.41
C SER A 65 2.83 -8.02 -8.10
N TYR A 66 1.74 -8.76 -7.89
CA TYR A 66 0.97 -8.72 -6.66
C TYR A 66 1.71 -9.33 -5.47
N LEU A 67 2.39 -10.46 -5.68
CA LEU A 67 3.24 -11.08 -4.65
C LEU A 67 4.36 -10.14 -4.21
N GLY A 68 5.00 -9.44 -5.15
CA GLY A 68 6.00 -8.41 -4.86
C GLY A 68 5.43 -7.23 -4.04
N TYR A 69 4.23 -6.75 -4.37
CA TYR A 69 3.57 -5.70 -3.57
C TYR A 69 3.33 -6.15 -2.11
N PHE A 70 2.97 -7.40 -1.87
CA PHE A 70 2.73 -7.90 -0.53
C PHE A 70 4.02 -8.24 0.23
N CYS A 71 5.11 -8.62 -0.45
CA CYS A 71 6.34 -9.08 0.22
C CYS A 71 7.03 -7.97 1.04
N HIS A 72 6.85 -6.70 0.66
CA HIS A 72 7.39 -5.55 1.38
C HIS A 72 6.52 -5.05 2.54
N ALA A 73 5.40 -5.72 2.83
CA ALA A 73 4.49 -5.37 3.90
C ALA A 73 4.20 -6.56 4.83
N SER A 74 3.70 -6.26 6.03
CA SER A 74 3.24 -7.27 6.99
C SER A 74 1.96 -7.94 6.48
N SER A 75 2.12 -8.87 5.54
CA SER A 75 1.01 -9.47 4.80
C SER A 75 1.25 -10.92 4.40
N ARG A 76 2.04 -11.66 5.20
CA ARG A 76 2.35 -13.08 4.98
C ARG A 76 1.11 -13.94 4.73
N LYS A 77 0.06 -13.78 5.55
CA LYS A 77 -1.22 -14.50 5.39
C LYS A 77 -1.88 -14.24 4.03
N VAL A 78 -1.85 -13.00 3.57
CA VAL A 78 -2.41 -12.61 2.26
C VAL A 78 -1.66 -13.27 1.11
N ILE A 79 -0.33 -13.35 1.21
CA ILE A 79 0.50 -14.03 0.22
C ILE A 79 0.13 -15.51 0.14
N GLU A 80 0.01 -16.17 1.29
CA GLU A 80 -0.38 -17.58 1.39
C GLU A 80 -1.77 -17.82 0.80
N ASP A 81 -2.76 -17.00 1.15
CA ASP A 81 -4.10 -17.09 0.58
C ASP A 81 -4.10 -16.96 -0.94
N ILE A 82 -3.35 -15.99 -1.49
CA ILE A 82 -3.23 -15.81 -2.94
C ILE A 82 -2.58 -17.04 -3.60
N LYS A 83 -1.50 -17.56 -3.02
CA LYS A 83 -0.82 -18.76 -3.54
C LYS A 83 -1.75 -19.98 -3.52
N ASN A 84 -2.48 -20.19 -2.42
CA ASN A 84 -3.40 -21.32 -2.31
C ASN A 84 -4.52 -21.23 -3.35
N ASN A 85 -5.09 -20.03 -3.56
CA ASN A 85 -6.13 -19.83 -4.56
C ASN A 85 -5.63 -20.00 -6.00
N CYS A 86 -4.35 -19.72 -6.28
CA CYS A 86 -3.78 -19.86 -7.62
C CYS A 86 -3.21 -21.25 -7.91
N TYR A 87 -2.65 -21.95 -6.92
CA TYR A 87 -1.89 -23.19 -7.14
C TYR A 87 -2.56 -24.46 -6.60
N LEU A 88 -3.41 -24.36 -5.58
CA LEU A 88 -4.05 -25.52 -4.93
C LEU A 88 -5.51 -25.71 -5.35
N ASN A 89 -6.12 -24.71 -5.99
CA ASN A 89 -7.48 -24.80 -6.56
C ASN A 89 -7.46 -25.17 -8.06
N ILE A 90 -6.41 -25.86 -8.51
CA ILE A 90 -6.32 -26.48 -9.85
C ILE A 90 -6.72 -27.95 -9.73
#